data_AF-A0A351K1F3-F1
#
_entry.id   AF-A0A351K1F3-F1
#
_cell.length_a   1.000
_cell.length_b   1.000
_cell.length_c   1.000
_cell.angle_alpha   90.00
_cell.angle_beta   90.00
_cell.angle_gamma   90.00
#
_symmetry.space_group_name_H-M   'P 1'
#
loop_
_entity.id
_entity.type
_entity.pdbx_description
1 polymer ?
#
loop_
_entity_poly.entity_id
_entity_poly.type
_entity_poly.pdbx_seq_one_letter_code
_entity_poly.pdbx_strand_id
1 'polypeptide(L)' 'MTMLSERQQMSYIAAQAADARLNVELETEGMTLNIGPQHPATHGTLRIIARLDGEQVVWAEPSAG' A
#
# COMPACT_ATOMS: atom_id res chain seq x y z
N MET A 1 -8.22 -8.77 -46.22
CA MET A 1 -7.49 -9.25 -45.03
C MET A 1 -6.22 -8.43 -44.91
N THR A 2 -6.26 -7.37 -44.12
CA THR A 2 -5.20 -6.35 -44.04
C THR A 2 -4.08 -6.87 -43.16
N MET A 3 -2.93 -7.19 -43.76
CA MET A 3 -1.72 -7.51 -43.02
C MET A 3 -1.20 -6.22 -42.38
N LEU A 4 -1.31 -6.10 -41.06
CA LEU A 4 -0.65 -5.04 -40.30
C LEU A 4 0.85 -5.08 -40.64
N SER A 5 1.43 -3.94 -40.99
CA SER A 5 2.87 -3.88 -41.30
C SER A 5 3.69 -4.31 -40.08
N GLU A 6 4.82 -4.98 -40.27
CA GLU A 6 5.69 -5.46 -39.17
C GLU A 6 6.05 -4.35 -38.16
N ARG A 7 6.19 -3.10 -38.63
CA ARG A 7 6.40 -1.93 -37.76
C ARG A 7 5.21 -1.62 -36.85
N GLN A 8 3.99 -1.76 -37.36
CA GLN A 8 2.77 -1.60 -36.56
C GLN A 8 2.63 -2.73 -35.55
N GLN A 9 2.93 -3.97 -35.96
CA GLN A 9 2.92 -5.13 -35.05
C GLN A 9 3.95 -4.98 -33.92
N MET A 10 5.17 -4.56 -34.24
CA MET A 10 6.22 -4.25 -33.26
C MET A 10 5.79 -3.12 -32.30
N SER A 11 5.19 -2.04 -32.81
CA SER A 11 4.71 -0.94 -31.97
C SER A 11 3.57 -1.36 -31.04
N TYR A 12 2.69 -2.24 -31.53
CA TYR A 12 1.55 -2.75 -30.76
C TYR A 12 2.02 -3.67 -29.62
N ILE A 13 2.98 -4.56 -29.90
CA ILE A 13 3.60 -5.42 -28.89
C ILE A 13 4.36 -4.59 -27.84
N ALA A 14 5.12 -3.58 -28.27
CA ALA A 14 5.86 -2.70 -27.36
C ALA A 14 4.92 -1.89 -26.45
N ALA A 15 3.79 -1.41 -26.99
CA ALA A 15 2.77 -0.72 -26.20
C ALA A 15 2.12 -1.65 -25.16
N GLN A 16 1.75 -2.88 -25.56
CA GLN A 16 1.21 -3.86 -24.61
C GLN A 16 2.21 -4.27 -23.52
N ALA A 17 3.49 -4.43 -23.85
CA ALA A 17 4.52 -4.80 -22.89
C ALA A 17 4.81 -3.69 -21.86
N ALA A 18 4.64 -2.42 -22.25
CA ALA A 18 4.73 -1.29 -21.33
C ALA A 18 3.55 -1.27 -20.33
N ASP A 19 2.35 -1.60 -20.81
CA ASP A 19 1.11 -1.66 -20.02
C ASP A 19 1.09 -2.87 -19.06
N ALA A 20 1.76 -3.97 -19.43
CA ALA A 20 1.88 -5.19 -18.63
C ALA A 20 2.78 -5.06 -17.38
N ARG A 21 3.37 -3.89 -17.10
CA ARG A 21 3.94 -3.57 -15.77
C ARG A 21 2.80 -3.36 -14.79
N LEU A 22 2.11 -4.45 -14.46
CA LEU A 22 1.09 -4.48 -13.44
C LEU A 22 1.72 -4.05 -12.12
N ASN A 23 1.31 -2.87 -11.63
CA ASN A 23 1.44 -2.51 -10.23
C ASN A 23 0.56 -3.49 -9.45
N VAL A 24 1.12 -4.65 -9.12
CA VAL A 24 0.53 -5.53 -8.12
C VAL A 24 0.82 -4.87 -6.79
N GLU A 25 -0.05 -3.95 -6.39
CA GLU A 25 -0.15 -3.49 -5.01
C GLU A 25 -0.40 -4.77 -4.19
N LEU A 26 0.64 -5.25 -3.50
CA LEU A 26 0.50 -6.38 -2.60
C LEU A 26 -0.40 -5.90 -1.49
N GLU A 27 -1.68 -6.31 -1.50
CA GLU A 27 -2.60 -6.00 -0.42
C GLU A 27 -2.04 -6.60 0.88
N THR A 28 -1.44 -5.75 1.70
CA THR A 28 -0.95 -6.14 3.02
C THR A 28 -2.14 -6.37 3.94
N GLU A 29 -2.13 -7.47 4.69
CA GLU A 29 -3.13 -7.66 5.73
C GLU A 29 -3.05 -6.51 6.74
N GLY A 30 -4.19 -5.86 7.00
CA GLY A 30 -4.26 -4.73 7.92
C GLY A 30 -3.79 -5.13 9.32
N MET A 31 -2.92 -4.32 9.92
CA MET A 31 -2.32 -4.61 11.23
C MET A 31 -2.99 -3.79 12.33
N THR A 32 -3.17 -4.38 13.51
CA THR A 32 -3.55 -3.63 14.73
C THR A 32 -2.34 -3.50 15.65
N LEU A 33 -1.98 -2.25 15.98
CA LEU A 33 -0.86 -1.91 16.84
C LEU A 33 -1.36 -1.26 18.13
N ASN A 34 -0.91 -1.75 19.28
CA ASN A 34 -1.24 -1.19 20.59
C ASN A 34 0.02 -0.59 21.23
N ILE A 35 0.06 0.73 21.35
CA ILE A 35 1.17 1.48 21.95
C ILE A 35 0.70 1.98 23.31
N GLY A 36 1.37 1.57 24.39
CA GLY A 36 0.93 1.85 25.75
C GLY A 36 1.82 2.82 26.55
N PRO A 37 1.50 3.04 27.83
CA PRO A 37 2.26 3.87 28.77
C PRO A 37 3.75 3.51 28.88
N GLN A 38 4.10 2.23 28.69
CA GLN A 38 5.49 1.79 28.78
C GLN A 38 6.34 2.21 27.57
N HIS A 39 5.71 2.67 26.49
CA HIS A 39 6.42 3.14 25.32
C HIS A 39 6.99 4.55 25.58
N PRO A 40 8.30 4.80 25.41
CA PRO A 40 8.89 6.11 25.74
C PRO A 40 8.20 7.30 25.05
N ALA A 41 7.69 7.10 23.82
CA ALA A 41 7.01 8.16 23.06
C ALA A 41 5.61 8.54 23.59
N THR A 42 5.00 7.73 24.46
CA THR A 42 3.70 8.06 25.07
C THR A 42 3.84 8.84 26.37
N HIS A 43 5.07 9.09 26.82
CA HIS A 43 5.38 9.77 28.09
C HIS A 43 4.64 9.19 29.31
N GLY A 44 4.21 7.91 29.25
CA GLY A 44 3.55 7.24 30.37
C GLY A 44 2.06 7.51 30.54
N THR A 45 1.46 8.44 29.80
CA THR A 45 0.07 8.89 30.06
C THR A 45 -0.91 8.53 28.95
N LEU A 46 -0.41 7.97 27.85
CA LEU A 46 -1.20 7.72 26.65
C LEU A 46 -1.13 6.25 26.24
N ARG A 47 -2.29 5.69 25.89
CA ARG A 47 -2.42 4.43 25.15
C ARG A 47 -3.11 4.70 23.82
N ILE A 48 -2.61 4.11 22.74
CA ILE A 48 -3.19 4.20 21.39
C ILE A 48 -3.36 2.80 20.83
N ILE A 49 -4.57 2.48 20.38
CA ILE A 49 -4.82 1.33 19.51
C ILE A 49 -4.98 1.87 18.09
N ALA A 50 -4.08 1.51 17.18
CA ALA A 50 -4.07 1.97 15.80
C ALA A 50 -4.29 0.79 14.83
N ARG A 51 -5.02 1.05 13.75
CA ARG A 51 -5.10 0.16 12.58
C ARG A 51 -4.24 0.73 11.48
N LEU A 52 -3.38 -0.11 10.91
CA LEU A 52 -2.40 0.26 9.90
C LEU A 52 -2.65 -0.50 8.59
N ASP A 53 -2.44 0.19 7.49
CA ASP A 53 -2.24 -0.39 6.16
C ASP A 53 -0.79 -0.10 5.76
N GLY A 54 0.08 -1.11 5.88
CA GLY A 54 1.52 -0.92 5.83
C GLY A 54 2.02 0.08 6.87
N GLU A 55 2.61 1.18 6.41
CA GLU A 55 3.11 2.29 7.25
C GLU A 55 2.06 3.39 7.50
N GLN A 56 0.90 3.32 6.83
CA GLN A 56 -0.14 4.33 6.91
C GLN A 56 -1.14 4.02 8.04
N VAL A 57 -1.44 5.02 8.87
CA VAL A 57 -2.50 4.92 9.89
C VAL A 57 -3.85 5.18 9.23
N VAL A 58 -4.73 4.18 9.26
CA VAL A 58 -6.10 4.31 8.70
C VAL A 58 -7.16 4.59 9.78
N TRP A 59 -6.87 4.26 11.05
CA TRP A 59 -7.74 4.55 12.18
C TRP A 59 -6.96 4.47 13.51
N ALA A 60 -7.37 5.24 14.52
CA ALA A 60 -6.80 5.18 15.86
C ALA A 60 -7.81 5.51 16.97
N GLU A 61 -7.69 4.82 18.10
CA GLU A 61 -8.41 5.09 19.35
C GLU A 61 -7.40 5.44 20.46
N PRO A 62 -7.25 6.73 20.78
CA PRO A 62 -6.43 7.17 21.91
C PRO A 62 -7.22 7.11 23.22
N SER A 63 -6.56 6.67 24.29
CA SER A 63 -7.06 6.69 25.66
C SER A 63 -6.03 7.39 26.54
N ALA A 64 -6.44 8.48 27.18
CA ALA A 64 -5.64 9.26 28.12
C ALA A 64 -6.12 9.00 29.54
N GLY A 65 -5.17 8.89 30.48
CA GLY A 65 -5.42 8.67 31.91
C GLY A 65 -4.42 9.42 32.77
#